data_AF-A0A1A0N030-F1
#
_entry.id   AF-A0A1A0N030-F1
#
_cell.length_a   1.000
_cell.length_b   1.000
_cell.length_c   1.000
_cell.angle_alpha   90.00
_cell.angle_beta   90.00
_cell.angle_gamma   90.00
#
_symmetry.space_group_name_H-M   'P 1'
#
loop_
_entity.id
_entity.type
_entity.pdbx_description
1 polymer ?
#
loop_
_entity_poly.entity_id
_entity_poly.type
_entity_poly.pdbx_seq_one_letter_code
_entity_poly.pdbx_strand_id
1 'polypeptide(L)'
;MMVAMSNDAATNSEAEPADDAPPSQEPEPSQLAKLQHEVRVATRSARYALAAAVLAAVISAGVSAWASVRVSSTQMDRQERLAQQQAVRADRQKAYINLATAYMELGSRLGEVQAQLLAMPPSKQGIVDSMAKLQPAIQALSQSEAAVRIVGSEMGPLLARFDDAQLALYQGEGSLQTVTQYLSDHDGLDPDPNWPRIRGAGLAAIEKFMGDNSINEFAERAREDLGTG
;
A
#
# COMPACT_ATOMS: atom_id res chain seq x y z
N MET A 1 -34.70 -11.85 -70.43
CA MET A 1 -34.75 -11.19 -69.11
C MET A 1 -33.47 -10.38 -69.01
N MET A 2 -33.46 -9.17 -69.60
CA MET A 2 -33.52 -7.86 -68.91
C MET A 2 -32.28 -7.65 -68.01
N VAL A 3 -31.25 -6.89 -68.43
CA VAL A 3 -31.15 -5.39 -68.47
C VAL A 3 -31.10 -4.83 -67.03
N ALA A 4 -30.21 -3.94 -66.58
CA ALA A 4 -29.22 -3.01 -67.16
C ALA A 4 -28.14 -2.71 -66.08
N MET A 5 -26.88 -2.46 -66.42
CA MET A 5 -26.27 -1.12 -66.65
C MET A 5 -26.43 -0.13 -65.47
N SER A 6 -25.33 0.32 -64.87
CA SER A 6 -24.63 1.54 -65.33
C SER A 6 -23.54 1.97 -64.34
N ASN A 7 -22.35 2.19 -64.90
CA ASN A 7 -21.34 3.09 -64.37
C ASN A 7 -21.82 4.52 -64.64
N ASP A 8 -21.66 5.43 -63.68
CA ASP A 8 -21.55 6.86 -63.99
C ASP A 8 -20.42 7.47 -63.18
N ALA A 9 -19.57 8.18 -63.92
CA ALA A 9 -18.49 9.00 -63.44
C ALA A 9 -18.91 10.48 -63.53
N ALA A 10 -18.20 11.30 -62.72
CA ALA A 10 -17.90 12.72 -62.93
C ALA A 10 -18.81 13.80 -62.29
N THR A 11 -18.20 14.47 -61.29
CA THR A 11 -18.04 15.93 -61.12
C THR A 11 -19.26 16.84 -61.03
N ASN A 12 -19.43 17.58 -59.92
CA ASN A 12 -18.95 18.97 -59.79
C ASN A 12 -19.16 19.56 -58.37
N SER A 13 -18.30 20.51 -58.03
CA SER A 13 -18.19 21.31 -56.79
C SER A 13 -19.45 22.11 -56.40
N GLU A 14 -19.66 22.41 -55.10
CA GLU A 14 -19.36 23.71 -54.46
C GLU A 14 -19.90 23.83 -53.00
N ALA A 15 -19.13 24.54 -52.15
CA ALA A 15 -19.47 25.23 -50.88
C ALA A 15 -19.60 24.46 -49.53
N GLU A 16 -18.60 24.72 -48.66
CA GLU A 16 -18.66 24.70 -47.18
C GLU A 16 -19.64 25.78 -46.65
N PRO A 17 -20.20 25.70 -45.41
CA PRO A 17 -19.38 25.79 -44.18
C PRO A 17 -19.82 24.91 -42.98
N ALA A 18 -18.81 24.59 -42.15
CA ALA A 18 -18.82 24.42 -40.68
C ALA A 18 -20.00 23.71 -39.98
N ASP A 19 -19.73 22.54 -39.39
CA ASP A 19 -20.04 22.32 -37.97
C ASP A 19 -19.17 21.17 -37.41
N ASP A 20 -18.31 21.51 -36.45
CA ASP A 20 -17.48 20.60 -35.67
C ASP A 20 -18.33 19.90 -34.60
N ALA A 21 -18.44 18.58 -34.63
CA ALA A 21 -18.84 17.79 -33.45
C ALA A 21 -18.24 16.37 -33.48
N PRO A 22 -17.25 16.05 -32.63
CA PRO A 22 -16.81 14.67 -32.43
C PRO A 22 -17.86 13.87 -31.62
N PRO A 23 -17.92 12.54 -31.80
CA PRO A 23 -18.92 11.69 -31.16
C PRO A 23 -18.77 11.68 -29.64
N SER A 24 -19.92 11.80 -28.97
CA SER A 24 -20.13 11.73 -27.52
C SER A 24 -19.30 10.63 -26.85
N GLN A 25 -18.32 11.03 -26.03
CA GLN A 25 -17.71 10.14 -25.05
C GLN A 25 -18.75 9.78 -23.98
N GLU A 26 -18.95 8.48 -23.76
CA GLU A 26 -19.68 7.96 -22.62
C GLU A 26 -19.09 8.54 -21.32
N PRO A 27 -19.93 8.91 -20.32
CA PRO A 27 -19.41 9.39 -19.06
C PRO A 27 -18.66 8.24 -18.35
N GLU A 28 -17.35 8.38 -18.26
CA GLU A 28 -16.47 7.56 -17.41
C GLU A 28 -17.17 7.31 -16.06
N PRO A 29 -17.30 6.05 -15.61
CA PRO A 29 -17.89 5.78 -14.32
C PRO A 29 -17.07 6.52 -13.28
N SER A 30 -17.75 7.35 -12.48
CA SER A 30 -17.12 8.09 -11.38
C SER A 30 -16.14 7.19 -10.65
N GLN A 31 -14.94 7.69 -10.34
CA GLN A 31 -13.89 6.91 -9.65
C GLN A 31 -14.43 6.24 -8.38
N LEU A 32 -15.46 6.84 -7.77
CA LEU A 32 -16.25 6.31 -6.66
C LEU A 32 -16.95 4.98 -6.98
N ALA A 33 -17.50 4.80 -8.18
CA ALA A 33 -18.14 3.55 -8.62
C ALA A 33 -17.12 2.44 -8.91
N LYS A 34 -15.95 2.79 -9.48
CA LYS A 34 -14.82 1.85 -9.64
C LYS A 34 -14.28 1.40 -8.28
N LEU A 35 -14.07 2.33 -7.36
CA LEU A 35 -13.67 2.07 -5.98
C LEU A 35 -14.71 1.24 -5.21
N GLN A 36 -16.00 1.52 -5.36
CA GLN A 36 -17.06 0.73 -4.73
C GLN A 36 -17.10 -0.71 -5.27
N HIS A 37 -16.81 -0.91 -6.55
CA HIS A 37 -16.71 -2.24 -7.14
C HIS A 37 -15.49 -3.01 -6.62
N GLU A 38 -14.33 -2.35 -6.56
CA GLU A 38 -13.09 -2.94 -6.02
C GLU A 38 -13.20 -3.27 -4.52
N VAL A 39 -13.84 -2.41 -3.72
CA VAL A 39 -14.14 -2.68 -2.31
C VAL A 39 -15.11 -3.86 -2.16
N ARG A 40 -16.07 -4.01 -3.08
CA ARG A 40 -17.02 -5.14 -3.08
C ARG A 40 -16.37 -6.46 -3.53
N VAL A 41 -15.29 -6.41 -4.32
CA VAL A 41 -14.47 -7.57 -4.68
C VAL A 41 -13.49 -7.92 -3.55
N ALA A 42 -12.92 -6.92 -2.86
CA ALA A 42 -12.00 -7.08 -1.74
C ALA A 42 -12.67 -7.51 -0.41
N THR A 43 -13.99 -7.41 -0.30
CA THR A 43 -14.75 -7.73 0.93
C THR A 43 -14.93 -9.23 1.19
N ARG A 44 -14.40 -10.13 0.35
CA ARG A 44 -14.40 -11.58 0.64
C ARG A 44 -13.34 -11.99 1.68
N SER A 45 -12.47 -11.07 2.09
CA SER A 45 -11.49 -11.25 3.17
C SER A 45 -11.64 -10.12 4.21
N ALA A 46 -12.46 -10.36 5.23
CA ALA A 46 -12.96 -9.35 6.17
C ALA A 46 -11.89 -8.47 6.87
N ARG A 47 -10.61 -8.89 6.93
CA ARG A 47 -9.51 -8.10 7.50
C ARG A 47 -8.95 -7.03 6.54
N TYR A 48 -9.01 -7.27 5.24
CA TYR A 48 -8.52 -6.32 4.23
C TYR A 48 -9.55 -5.23 3.90
N ALA A 49 -10.84 -5.51 4.12
CA ALA A 49 -11.91 -4.55 3.96
C ALA A 49 -11.79 -3.35 4.93
N LEU A 50 -11.34 -3.61 6.17
CA LEU A 50 -11.16 -2.55 7.17
C LEU A 50 -9.96 -1.66 6.82
N ALA A 51 -8.84 -2.25 6.39
CA ALA A 51 -7.66 -1.51 5.95
C ALA A 51 -7.91 -0.67 4.69
N ALA A 52 -8.61 -1.22 3.69
CA ALA A 52 -9.00 -0.50 2.48
C ALA A 52 -9.97 0.65 2.78
N ALA A 53 -10.93 0.45 3.70
CA ALA A 53 -11.85 1.51 4.13
C ALA A 53 -11.12 2.67 4.84
N VAL A 54 -10.07 2.39 5.63
CA VAL A 54 -9.26 3.43 6.27
C VAL A 54 -8.47 4.23 5.24
N LEU A 55 -7.86 3.57 4.26
CA LEU A 55 -7.16 4.25 3.16
C LEU A 55 -8.11 5.14 2.33
N ALA A 56 -9.29 4.63 2.00
CA ALA A 56 -10.31 5.39 1.27
C ALA A 56 -10.81 6.61 2.06
N ALA A 57 -11.00 6.48 3.37
CA ALA A 57 -11.43 7.59 4.24
C ALA A 57 -10.36 8.70 4.33
N VAL A 58 -9.08 8.33 4.39
CA VAL A 58 -7.96 9.29 4.41
C VAL A 58 -7.85 10.04 3.08
N ILE A 59 -8.07 9.36 1.96
CA ILE A 59 -8.04 9.98 0.63
C ILE A 59 -9.26 10.90 0.44
N SER A 60 -10.45 10.50 0.90
CA SER A 60 -11.69 11.27 0.73
C SER A 60 -11.73 12.59 1.51
N ALA A 61 -10.98 12.72 2.60
CA ALA A 61 -10.95 13.95 3.39
C ALA A 61 -9.98 15.03 2.84
N GLY A 62 -9.12 14.70 1.87
CA GLY A 62 -8.01 15.56 1.43
C GLY A 62 -8.28 16.50 0.26
N VAL A 63 -9.37 16.31 -0.50
CA VAL A 63 -9.55 16.96 -1.82
C VAL A 63 -10.30 18.30 -1.77
N SER A 64 -10.86 18.72 -0.63
CA SER A 64 -11.83 19.82 -0.57
C SER A 64 -11.26 21.25 -0.43
N ALA A 65 -9.94 21.44 -0.36
CA ALA A 65 -9.35 22.75 -0.01
C ALA A 65 -8.39 23.28 -1.08
N TRP A 66 -8.87 23.45 -2.31
CA TRP A 66 -8.16 24.20 -3.35
C TRP A 66 -9.10 25.24 -3.99
N ALA A 67 -9.16 26.43 -3.39
CA ALA A 67 -9.67 27.63 -4.04
C ALA A 67 -8.94 28.87 -3.50
N SER A 68 -8.22 29.55 -4.39
CA SER A 68 -7.35 30.70 -4.15
C SER A 68 -8.10 32.02 -3.96
N VAL A 69 -7.56 32.97 -3.18
CA VAL A 69 -7.79 34.42 -3.36
C VAL A 69 -6.52 35.20 -2.96
N ARG A 70 -6.21 36.29 -3.69
CA ARG A 70 -5.09 37.25 -3.47
C ARG A 70 -5.40 38.29 -2.37
N VAL A 71 -4.35 38.85 -1.72
CA VAL A 71 -4.00 40.30 -1.49
C VAL A 71 -3.15 40.51 -0.20
N SER A 72 -2.36 41.62 -0.14
CA SER A 72 -1.61 42.32 0.94
C SER A 72 -0.44 41.63 1.68
N SER A 73 0.66 42.33 2.00
CA SER A 73 1.91 41.76 2.56
C SER A 73 1.77 41.09 3.94
N THR A 74 0.90 41.60 4.82
CA THR A 74 0.58 40.95 6.11
C THR A 74 -0.37 39.77 5.97
N GLN A 75 -1.16 39.73 4.89
CA GLN A 75 -1.95 38.58 4.48
C GLN A 75 -1.08 37.56 3.73
N MET A 76 -0.04 38.01 3.03
CA MET A 76 0.96 37.18 2.33
C MET A 76 1.77 36.37 3.32
N ASP A 77 2.28 36.97 4.41
CA ASP A 77 3.00 36.23 5.46
C ASP A 77 2.10 35.18 6.15
N ARG A 78 0.82 35.48 6.34
CA ARG A 78 -0.16 34.51 6.88
C ARG A 78 -0.48 33.42 5.85
N GLN A 79 -0.66 33.78 4.59
CA GLN A 79 -0.96 32.86 3.50
C GLN A 79 0.22 31.93 3.21
N GLU A 80 1.44 32.45 3.26
CA GLU A 80 2.67 31.68 3.12
C GLU A 80 2.82 30.69 4.27
N ARG A 81 2.56 31.12 5.53
CA ARG A 81 2.53 30.19 6.67
C ARG A 81 1.44 29.12 6.54
N LEU A 82 0.24 29.48 6.07
CA LEU A 82 -0.83 28.51 5.83
C LEU A 82 -0.48 27.53 4.71
N ALA A 83 0.10 28.02 3.61
CA ALA A 83 0.54 27.19 2.50
C ALA A 83 1.67 26.24 2.91
N GLN A 84 2.63 26.72 3.71
CA GLN A 84 3.69 25.89 4.28
C GLN A 84 3.11 24.83 5.23
N GLN A 85 2.17 25.19 6.11
CA GLN A 85 1.50 24.24 7.01
C GLN A 85 0.69 23.20 6.23
N GLN A 86 0.00 23.60 5.16
CA GLN A 86 -0.72 22.68 4.28
C GLN A 86 0.22 21.74 3.53
N ALA A 87 1.35 22.24 3.02
CA ALA A 87 2.37 21.43 2.37
C ALA A 87 2.94 20.38 3.33
N VAL A 88 3.31 20.78 4.56
CA VAL A 88 3.79 19.85 5.59
C VAL A 88 2.72 18.80 5.92
N ARG A 89 1.45 19.19 6.04
CA ARG A 89 0.36 18.25 6.30
C ARG A 89 0.18 17.25 5.15
N ALA A 90 0.27 17.71 3.91
CA ALA A 90 0.20 16.84 2.73
C ALA A 90 1.39 15.86 2.66
N ASP A 91 2.59 16.34 2.95
CA ASP A 91 3.80 15.50 2.99
C ASP A 91 3.72 14.45 4.11
N ARG A 92 3.21 14.83 5.29
CA ARG A 92 2.93 13.89 6.40
C ARG A 92 1.90 12.85 6.02
N GLN A 93 0.77 13.27 5.44
CA GLN A 93 -0.27 12.35 4.99
C GLN A 93 0.29 11.33 3.98
N LYS A 94 1.08 11.80 3.01
CA LYS A 94 1.75 10.93 2.03
C LYS A 94 2.73 9.96 2.71
N ALA A 95 3.54 10.44 3.65
CA ALA A 95 4.45 9.59 4.41
C ALA A 95 3.71 8.51 5.20
N TYR A 96 2.58 8.86 5.83
CA TYR A 96 1.76 7.90 6.58
C TYR A 96 1.11 6.84 5.68
N ILE A 97 0.60 7.23 4.51
CA ILE A 97 0.05 6.28 3.53
C ILE A 97 1.14 5.32 3.04
N ASN A 98 2.34 5.83 2.75
CA ASN A 98 3.46 5.00 2.33
C ASN A 98 3.86 4.01 3.43
N LEU A 99 3.91 4.47 4.68
CA LEU A 99 4.22 3.62 5.83
C LEU A 99 3.16 2.52 6.03
N ALA A 100 1.88 2.88 6.00
CA ALA A 100 0.80 1.89 6.08
C ALA A 100 0.87 0.85 4.95
N THR A 101 1.17 1.30 3.73
CA THR A 101 1.29 0.43 2.56
C THR A 101 2.46 -0.53 2.71
N ALA A 102 3.64 -0.03 3.11
CA ALA A 102 4.82 -0.86 3.35
C ALA A 102 4.60 -1.87 4.49
N TYR A 103 3.91 -1.47 5.55
CA TYR A 103 3.55 -2.35 6.66
C TYR A 103 2.63 -3.49 6.22
N MET A 104 1.59 -3.20 5.43
CA MET A 104 0.70 -4.22 4.90
C MET A 104 1.42 -5.18 3.93
N GLU A 105 2.32 -4.66 3.10
CA GLU A 105 3.15 -5.48 2.21
C GLU A 105 4.03 -6.43 3.02
N LEU A 106 4.73 -5.95 4.05
CA LEU A 106 5.50 -6.79 4.96
C LEU A 106 4.62 -7.86 5.62
N GLY A 107 3.46 -7.48 6.13
CA GLY A 107 2.49 -8.42 6.71
C GLY A 107 2.05 -9.50 5.72
N SER A 108 1.84 -9.15 4.45
CA SER A 108 1.54 -10.10 3.37
C SER A 108 2.69 -11.09 3.16
N ARG A 109 3.93 -10.60 3.09
CA ARG A 109 5.11 -11.46 2.92
C ARG A 109 5.36 -12.36 4.11
N LEU A 110 5.16 -11.88 5.33
CA LEU A 110 5.22 -12.71 6.55
C LEU A 110 4.14 -13.80 6.53
N GLY A 111 2.94 -13.49 6.01
CA GLY A 111 1.89 -14.48 5.78
C GLY A 111 2.29 -15.57 4.77
N GLU A 112 3.00 -15.20 3.70
CA GLU A 112 3.58 -16.19 2.76
C GLU A 112 4.58 -17.11 3.46
N VAL A 113 5.49 -16.57 4.28
CA VAL A 113 6.45 -17.36 5.04
C VAL A 113 5.73 -18.29 6.02
N GLN A 114 4.75 -17.78 6.76
CA GLN A 114 3.93 -18.56 7.68
C GLN A 114 3.26 -19.75 6.95
N ALA A 115 2.71 -19.52 5.76
CA ALA A 115 2.10 -20.58 4.96
C ALA A 115 3.11 -21.66 4.53
N GLN A 116 4.32 -21.26 4.12
CA GLN A 116 5.39 -22.19 3.75
C GLN A 116 5.91 -22.99 4.94
N LEU A 117 6.02 -22.37 6.11
CA LEU A 117 6.39 -23.04 7.36
C LEU A 117 5.35 -24.10 7.76
N LEU A 118 4.06 -23.82 7.59
CA LEU A 118 2.96 -24.72 7.93
C LEU A 118 2.69 -25.83 6.90
N ALA A 119 3.31 -25.78 5.72
CA ALA A 119 3.10 -26.75 4.66
C ALA A 119 3.48 -28.19 5.08
N MET A 120 2.71 -29.16 4.59
CA MET A 120 2.96 -30.59 4.78
C MET A 120 2.84 -31.32 3.42
N PRO A 121 3.93 -31.88 2.88
CA PRO A 121 5.30 -31.86 3.41
C PRO A 121 5.96 -30.47 3.35
N PRO A 122 6.95 -30.17 4.20
CA PRO A 122 7.67 -28.90 4.18
C PRO A 122 8.54 -28.78 2.92
N SER A 123 8.56 -27.59 2.31
CA SER A 123 9.39 -27.29 1.14
C SER A 123 10.52 -26.33 1.51
N LYS A 124 11.77 -26.82 1.57
CA LYS A 124 12.96 -25.98 1.81
C LYS A 124 13.02 -24.82 0.81
N GLN A 125 12.85 -25.11 -0.48
CA GLN A 125 12.86 -24.10 -1.53
C GLN A 125 11.73 -23.08 -1.35
N GLY A 126 10.52 -23.54 -1.05
CA GLY A 126 9.37 -22.65 -0.82
C GLY A 126 9.60 -21.69 0.35
N ILE A 127 10.20 -22.19 1.45
CA ILE A 127 10.54 -21.36 2.59
C ILE A 127 11.63 -20.36 2.22
N VAL A 128 12.73 -20.78 1.58
CA VAL A 128 13.81 -19.88 1.13
C VAL A 128 13.28 -18.79 0.20
N ASP A 129 12.45 -19.15 -0.79
CA ASP A 129 11.87 -18.20 -1.75
C ASP A 129 10.96 -17.19 -1.06
N SER A 130 10.13 -17.63 -0.10
CA SER A 130 9.27 -16.72 0.67
C SER A 130 10.09 -15.80 1.58
N MET A 131 11.14 -16.31 2.22
CA MET A 131 12.05 -15.54 3.07
C MET A 131 12.83 -14.49 2.28
N ALA A 132 13.25 -14.81 1.05
CA ALA A 132 13.96 -13.86 0.17
C ALA A 132 13.12 -12.62 -0.17
N LYS A 133 11.79 -12.75 -0.16
CA LYS A 133 10.85 -11.63 -0.39
C LYS A 133 10.69 -10.70 0.81
N LEU A 134 11.13 -11.11 2.01
CA LEU A 134 11.04 -10.24 3.19
C LEU A 134 12.02 -9.07 3.11
N GLN A 135 13.23 -9.29 2.60
CA GLN A 135 14.27 -8.26 2.50
C GLN A 135 13.78 -6.97 1.81
N PRO A 136 13.21 -7.01 0.58
CA PRO A 136 12.71 -5.80 -0.06
C PRO A 136 11.52 -5.17 0.69
N ALA A 137 10.65 -5.97 1.31
CA ALA A 137 9.52 -5.45 2.07
C ALA A 137 9.97 -4.69 3.33
N ILE A 138 10.97 -5.20 4.04
CA ILE A 138 11.58 -4.53 5.20
C ILE A 138 12.28 -3.26 4.76
N GLN A 139 13.05 -3.30 3.67
CA GLN A 139 13.69 -2.11 3.16
C GLN A 139 12.68 -1.01 2.81
N ALA A 140 11.57 -1.38 2.17
CA ALA A 140 10.49 -0.44 1.88
C ALA A 140 9.87 0.14 3.17
N LEU A 141 9.68 -0.71 4.18
CA LEU A 141 9.18 -0.28 5.49
C LEU A 141 10.15 0.71 6.15
N SER A 142 11.43 0.39 6.29
CA SER A 142 12.42 1.28 6.90
C SER A 142 12.56 2.61 6.15
N GLN A 143 12.46 2.61 4.81
CA GLN A 143 12.44 3.84 4.00
C GLN A 143 11.22 4.71 4.32
N SER A 144 10.04 4.09 4.47
CA SER A 144 8.81 4.80 4.81
C SER A 144 8.84 5.36 6.23
N GLU A 145 9.43 4.64 7.20
CA GLU A 145 9.62 5.14 8.56
C GLU A 145 10.61 6.32 8.59
N ALA A 146 11.68 6.26 7.80
CA ALA A 146 12.59 7.39 7.64
C ALA A 146 11.88 8.62 7.06
N ALA A 147 11.03 8.44 6.05
CA ALA A 147 10.23 9.53 5.49
C ALA A 147 9.31 10.16 6.56
N VAL A 148 8.67 9.36 7.41
CA VAL A 148 7.84 9.82 8.52
C VAL A 148 8.64 10.62 9.57
N ARG A 149 9.90 10.23 9.83
CA ARG A 149 10.81 11.01 10.70
C ARG A 149 11.22 12.34 10.06
N ILE A 150 11.48 12.35 8.75
CA ILE A 150 11.91 13.55 8.00
C ILE A 150 10.82 14.65 7.99
N VAL A 151 9.56 14.27 7.81
CA VAL A 151 8.41 15.21 7.81
C VAL A 151 8.04 15.74 9.21
N GLY A 152 8.80 15.33 10.25
CA GLY A 152 8.70 15.85 11.61
C GLY A 152 7.39 15.48 12.29
N SER A 153 7.06 14.19 12.36
CA SER A 153 5.83 13.67 12.98
C SER A 153 5.96 13.40 14.49
N GLU A 154 4.84 13.42 15.21
CA GLU A 154 4.74 13.00 16.63
C GLU A 154 4.66 11.46 16.82
N MET A 155 5.18 10.71 15.84
CA MET A 155 5.13 9.24 15.76
C MET A 155 6.31 8.54 16.45
N GLY A 156 7.26 9.29 17.01
CA GLY A 156 8.55 8.77 17.52
C GLY A 156 8.45 7.47 18.34
N PRO A 157 7.64 7.42 19.42
CA PRO A 157 7.50 6.21 20.23
C PRO A 157 6.91 5.01 19.48
N LEU A 158 6.02 5.26 18.51
CA LEU A 158 5.42 4.21 17.70
C LEU A 158 6.42 3.66 16.68
N LEU A 159 7.22 4.53 16.05
CA LEU A 159 8.30 4.10 15.15
C LEU A 159 9.40 3.32 15.88
N ALA A 160 9.75 3.72 17.11
CA ALA A 160 10.72 2.97 17.92
C ALA A 160 10.25 1.54 18.21
N ARG A 161 8.96 1.35 18.50
CA ARG A 161 8.38 0.00 18.67
C ARG A 161 8.41 -0.82 17.38
N PHE A 162 8.19 -0.19 16.23
CA PHE A 162 8.38 -0.87 14.95
C PHE A 162 9.84 -1.29 14.74
N ASP A 163 10.81 -0.42 15.02
CA ASP A 163 12.23 -0.74 14.93
C ASP A 163 12.57 -1.96 15.80
N ASP A 164 12.12 -1.97 17.06
CA ASP A 164 12.34 -3.07 18.00
C ASP A 164 11.69 -4.38 17.53
N ALA A 165 10.48 -4.31 16.98
CA ALA A 165 9.77 -5.48 16.48
C ALA A 165 10.39 -6.04 15.19
N GLN A 166 10.83 -5.16 14.28
CA GLN A 166 11.60 -5.57 13.09
C GLN A 166 12.91 -6.25 13.49
N LEU A 167 13.59 -5.73 14.52
CA LEU A 167 14.80 -6.35 15.04
C LEU A 167 14.51 -7.74 15.60
N ALA A 168 13.44 -7.87 16.39
CA ALA A 168 13.02 -9.14 17.01
C ALA A 168 12.57 -10.20 15.99
N LEU A 169 12.12 -9.82 14.79
CA LEU A 169 11.86 -10.78 13.71
C LEU A 169 13.11 -11.56 13.31
N TYR A 170 14.29 -10.93 13.40
CA TYR A 170 15.55 -11.52 12.96
C TYR A 170 16.47 -11.92 14.10
N GLN A 171 16.40 -11.27 15.25
CA GLN A 171 17.32 -11.52 16.35
C GLN A 171 16.69 -12.37 17.46
N GLY A 172 17.48 -13.27 18.02
CA GLY A 172 17.10 -14.12 19.15
C GLY A 172 16.76 -15.57 18.76
N GLU A 173 16.51 -16.38 19.79
CA GLU A 173 16.27 -17.83 19.64
C GLU A 173 14.91 -18.15 19.00
N GLY A 174 13.96 -17.21 19.09
CA GLY A 174 12.62 -17.29 18.51
C GLY A 174 12.46 -16.45 17.25
N SER A 175 13.49 -16.38 16.38
CA SER A 175 13.52 -15.50 15.21
C SER A 175 13.52 -16.26 13.88
N LEU A 176 13.26 -15.53 12.79
CA LEU A 176 13.40 -16.04 11.43
C LEU A 176 14.85 -16.35 11.05
N GLN A 177 15.85 -15.73 11.70
CA GLN A 177 17.25 -16.08 11.47
C GLN A 177 17.56 -17.51 11.90
N THR A 178 16.94 -18.00 12.98
CA THR A 178 17.09 -19.40 13.41
C THR A 178 16.60 -20.36 12.32
N VAL A 179 15.50 -20.02 11.64
CA VAL A 179 14.98 -20.78 10.49
C VAL A 179 15.96 -20.73 9.32
N THR A 180 16.42 -19.53 8.94
CA THR A 180 17.39 -19.35 7.84
C THR A 180 18.67 -20.14 8.06
N GLN A 181 19.22 -20.07 9.27
CA GLN A 181 20.46 -20.77 9.63
C GLN A 181 20.26 -22.28 9.55
N TYR A 182 19.13 -22.77 10.06
CA TYR A 182 18.77 -24.18 9.96
C TYR A 182 18.68 -24.68 8.51
N LEU A 183 18.01 -23.90 7.64
CA LEU A 183 17.88 -24.23 6.22
C LEU A 183 19.22 -24.20 5.48
N SER A 184 20.16 -23.36 5.91
CA SER A 184 21.52 -23.34 5.36
C SER A 184 22.29 -24.61 5.73
N ASP A 185 22.11 -25.10 6.95
CA ASP A 185 22.91 -26.18 7.51
C ASP A 185 22.35 -27.59 7.19
N HIS A 186 21.08 -27.70 6.75
CA HIS A 186 20.39 -28.96 6.53
C HIS A 186 19.83 -29.09 5.10
N ASP A 187 20.04 -30.24 4.46
CA ASP A 187 19.60 -30.50 3.08
C ASP A 187 18.11 -30.86 2.95
N GLY A 188 17.47 -31.31 4.03
CA GLY A 188 16.08 -31.72 4.06
C GLY A 188 15.39 -31.36 5.37
N LEU A 189 14.06 -31.28 5.35
CA LEU A 189 13.22 -30.88 6.51
C LEU A 189 12.32 -32.01 7.01
N ASP A 190 12.14 -33.05 6.21
CA ASP A 190 11.36 -34.25 6.53
C ASP A 190 12.19 -35.46 6.08
N PRO A 191 12.44 -36.47 6.94
CA PRO A 191 11.98 -36.67 8.32
C PRO A 191 12.90 -36.10 9.39
N ASP A 192 13.10 -34.79 9.44
CA ASP A 192 13.97 -34.17 10.43
C ASP A 192 13.25 -33.94 11.78
N PRO A 193 13.70 -34.58 12.89
CA PRO A 193 13.05 -34.43 14.19
C PRO A 193 13.19 -33.02 14.81
N ASN A 194 14.16 -32.22 14.37
CA ASN A 194 14.36 -30.87 14.89
C ASN A 194 13.48 -29.83 14.16
N TRP A 195 13.03 -30.14 12.94
CA TRP A 195 12.25 -29.21 12.12
C TRP A 195 11.00 -28.64 12.84
N PRO A 196 10.17 -29.43 13.55
CA PRO A 196 9.00 -28.89 14.25
C PRO A 196 9.33 -27.80 15.26
N ARG A 197 10.46 -27.91 15.97
CA ARG A 197 10.93 -26.90 16.93
C ARG A 197 11.35 -25.62 16.23
N ILE A 198 12.15 -25.75 15.17
CA ILE A 198 12.65 -24.61 14.38
C ILE A 198 11.50 -23.87 13.69
N ARG A 199 10.58 -24.63 13.09
CA ARG A 199 9.32 -24.08 12.53
C ARG A 199 8.55 -23.31 13.59
N GLY A 200 8.38 -23.87 14.79
CA GLY A 200 7.67 -23.23 15.90
C GLY A 200 8.28 -21.89 16.29
N ALA A 201 9.61 -21.79 16.34
CA ALA A 201 10.31 -20.53 16.60
C ALA A 201 10.01 -19.47 15.53
N GLY A 202 10.07 -19.84 14.24
CA GLY A 202 9.76 -18.92 13.14
C GLY A 202 8.30 -18.44 13.16
N LEU A 203 7.35 -19.33 13.45
CA LEU A 203 5.93 -18.98 13.58
C LEU A 203 5.70 -18.01 14.74
N ALA A 204 6.31 -18.26 15.90
CA ALA A 204 6.22 -17.38 17.05
C ALA A 204 6.78 -15.98 16.77
N ALA A 205 7.87 -15.88 15.99
CA ALA A 205 8.44 -14.60 15.55
C ALA A 205 7.42 -13.77 14.75
N ILE A 206 6.78 -14.42 13.76
CA ILE A 206 5.79 -13.81 12.87
C ILE A 206 4.56 -13.37 13.68
N GLU A 207 4.04 -14.25 14.53
CA GLU A 207 2.87 -13.95 15.37
C GLU A 207 3.14 -12.80 16.32
N LYS A 208 4.31 -12.78 16.96
CA LYS A 208 4.72 -11.68 17.84
C LYS A 208 4.79 -10.36 17.08
N PHE A 209 5.47 -10.32 15.93
CA PHE A 209 5.54 -9.10 15.12
C PHE A 209 4.16 -8.59 14.72
N MET A 210 3.28 -9.47 14.24
CA MET A 210 1.93 -9.09 13.81
C MET A 210 1.02 -8.69 14.99
N GLY A 211 1.28 -9.22 16.19
CA GLY A 211 0.52 -8.91 17.40
C GLY A 211 0.96 -7.62 18.09
N ASP A 212 2.26 -7.37 18.19
CA ASP A 212 2.84 -6.20 18.86
C ASP A 212 2.62 -4.90 18.06
N ASN A 213 2.31 -5.02 16.77
CA ASN A 213 2.21 -3.90 15.84
C ASN A 213 0.79 -3.74 15.28
N SER A 214 0.03 -2.83 15.88
CA SER A 214 -1.34 -2.54 15.45
C SER A 214 -1.37 -1.44 14.40
N ILE A 215 -1.83 -1.77 13.19
CA ILE A 215 -2.13 -0.75 12.16
C ILE A 215 -3.23 0.23 12.62
N ASN A 216 -4.09 -0.19 13.55
CA ASN A 216 -5.13 0.68 14.10
C ASN A 216 -4.53 1.76 15.00
N GLU A 217 -3.56 1.40 15.85
CA GLU A 217 -2.85 2.36 16.71
C GLU A 217 -2.09 3.37 15.86
N PHE A 218 -1.44 2.91 14.79
CA PHE A 218 -0.81 3.78 13.80
C PHE A 218 -1.83 4.74 13.15
N ALA A 219 -2.97 4.23 12.70
CA ALA A 219 -4.00 5.03 12.05
C ALA A 219 -4.62 6.08 13.00
N GLU A 220 -4.85 5.72 14.26
CA GLU A 220 -5.33 6.65 15.29
C GLU A 220 -4.32 7.77 15.51
N ARG A 221 -3.04 7.42 15.72
CA ARG A 221 -1.98 8.41 15.91
C ARG A 221 -1.80 9.29 14.67
N ALA A 222 -1.99 8.76 13.48
CA ALA A 222 -1.89 9.51 12.23
C ALA A 222 -3.04 10.52 12.10
N ARG A 223 -4.25 10.17 12.54
CA ARG A 223 -5.38 11.12 12.58
C ARG A 223 -5.14 12.23 13.59
N GLU A 224 -4.63 11.89 14.78
CA GLU A 224 -4.27 12.89 15.79
C GLU A 224 -3.23 13.88 15.25
N ASP A 225 -2.13 13.39 14.67
CA ASP A 225 -1.05 14.24 14.13
C ASP A 225 -1.52 15.09 12.94
N LEU A 226 -2.39 14.54 12.09
CA LEU A 226 -3.00 15.31 11.00
C LEU A 226 -4.11 16.26 11.47
N GLY A 227 -4.52 16.24 12.74
CA GLY A 227 -5.65 17.04 13.24
C GLY A 227 -6.98 16.66 12.61
N THR A 228 -7.21 15.37 12.36
CA THR A 228 -8.46 14.79 11.85
C THR A 228 -9.15 13.84 12.84
N GLY A 229 -8.57 13.68 14.04
CA GLY A 229 -9.10 12.86 15.15
C GLY A 229 -9.79 13.70 16.22
#